data_AF-A0A6A3QTJ4-F1
#
_entry.id   AF-A0A6A3QTJ4-F1
#
_cell.length_a   1.000
_cell.length_b   1.000
_cell.length_c   1.000
_cell.angle_alpha   90.00
_cell.angle_beta   90.00
_cell.angle_gamma   90.00
#
_symmetry.space_group_name_H-M   'P 1'
#
loop_
_entity.id
_entity.type
_entity.pdbx_description
1 polymer ?
#
loop_
_entity_poly.entity_id
_entity_poly.type
_entity_poly.pdbx_seq_one_letter_code
_entity_poly.pdbx_strand_id
1 'polypeptide(L)'
;MCCNGYFTGTCNMTESQCLPMTGEKYPLTCTDERISTADKAKLGKITSVICPPGPSVNMSEAAPTKYSTAELCGGVKYKKCSLNGVEGMCYNDRMMVIMCCTTTEYIDMLKLQIKRGVGDVCNPEVEAWLGCT
;
A
#
# COMPACT_ATOMS: atom_id res chain seq x y z
N MET A 1 0.31 -17.70 -0.42
CA MET A 1 1.37 -18.08 -1.37
C MET A 1 2.75 -17.90 -0.76
N CYS A 2 3.11 -16.67 -0.37
CA CYS A 2 4.39 -16.37 0.26
C CYS A 2 4.53 -16.93 1.69
N CYS A 3 3.45 -16.84 2.46
CA CYS A 3 3.42 -17.22 3.87
C CYS A 3 3.20 -18.73 4.10
N ASN A 4 2.35 -19.37 3.30
CA ASN A 4 1.92 -20.76 3.53
C ASN A 4 2.89 -21.83 3.02
N GLY A 5 4.07 -21.43 2.51
CA GLY A 5 5.09 -22.37 2.01
C GLY A 5 4.88 -22.89 0.60
N TYR A 6 3.78 -22.53 -0.08
CA TYR A 6 3.52 -22.99 -1.45
C TYR A 6 4.65 -22.63 -2.43
N PHE A 7 5.19 -21.42 -2.30
CA PHE A 7 6.22 -20.90 -3.18
C PHE A 7 7.66 -21.21 -2.70
N THR A 8 7.93 -20.95 -1.42
CA THR A 8 9.26 -21.05 -0.80
C THR A 8 9.62 -22.46 -0.34
N GLY A 9 8.63 -23.33 -0.15
CA GLY A 9 8.77 -24.63 0.49
C GLY A 9 8.76 -24.57 2.03
N THR A 10 8.79 -23.37 2.60
CA THR A 10 8.81 -23.14 4.05
C THR A 10 7.64 -22.26 4.44
N CYS A 11 6.78 -22.77 5.32
CA CYS A 11 5.72 -21.96 5.90
C CYS A 11 6.32 -20.99 6.93
N ASN A 12 6.00 -19.71 6.79
CA ASN A 12 6.39 -18.66 7.72
C ASN A 12 5.17 -17.80 8.07
N MET A 13 4.67 -17.97 9.29
CA MET A 13 3.50 -17.29 9.84
C MET A 13 3.87 -16.17 10.83
N THR A 14 5.15 -15.79 10.88
CA THR A 14 5.64 -14.76 11.82
C THR A 14 5.84 -13.41 11.14
N GLU A 15 5.90 -13.38 9.81
CA GLU A 15 5.97 -12.13 9.05
C GLU A 15 4.68 -11.32 9.24
N SER A 16 4.81 -10.00 9.28
CA SER A 16 3.70 -9.08 9.61
C SER A 16 2.46 -9.30 8.72
N GLN A 17 2.66 -9.52 7.42
CA GLN A 17 1.62 -9.81 6.44
C GLN A 17 1.04 -11.23 6.50
N CYS A 18 1.62 -12.10 7.33
CA CYS A 18 1.25 -13.51 7.49
C CYS A 18 0.60 -13.80 8.85
N LEU A 19 0.54 -12.81 9.75
CA LEU A 19 -0.07 -12.98 11.07
C LEU A 19 -1.56 -13.29 10.96
N PRO A 20 -2.11 -14.18 11.81
CA PRO A 20 -3.54 -14.45 11.86
C PRO A 20 -4.35 -13.19 12.18
N MET A 21 -5.47 -13.00 11.48
CA MET A 21 -6.43 -11.94 11.77
C MET A 21 -7.61 -12.51 12.57
N THR A 22 -7.91 -11.89 13.72
CA THR A 22 -9.05 -12.28 14.56
C THR A 22 -10.35 -12.14 13.79
N GLY A 23 -11.16 -13.21 13.75
CA GLY A 23 -12.46 -13.21 13.06
C GLY A 23 -12.39 -13.48 11.55
N GLU A 24 -11.21 -13.72 10.99
CA GLU A 24 -11.05 -14.15 9.60
C GLU A 24 -11.73 -15.51 9.37
N LYS A 25 -12.59 -15.59 8.35
CA LYS A 25 -13.38 -16.79 8.06
C LYS A 25 -12.51 -17.89 7.46
N TYR A 26 -11.48 -17.51 6.72
CA TYR A 26 -10.56 -18.42 6.05
C TYR A 26 -9.13 -18.10 6.46
N PRO A 27 -8.72 -18.46 7.70
CA PRO A 27 -7.39 -18.15 8.17
C PRO A 27 -6.36 -18.85 7.28
N LEU A 28 -5.23 -18.16 7.07
CA LEU A 28 -4.11 -18.71 6.35
C LEU A 28 -3.57 -19.95 7.08
N THR A 29 -3.41 -21.05 6.34
CA THR A 29 -2.81 -22.28 6.83
C THR A 29 -1.59 -22.65 6.00
N CYS A 30 -0.61 -23.30 6.63
CA CYS A 30 0.50 -23.92 5.92
C CYS A 30 -0.03 -25.01 4.97
N THR A 31 0.61 -25.18 3.83
CA THR A 31 0.28 -26.25 2.87
C THR A 31 1.53 -27.04 2.48
N ASP A 32 1.35 -28.30 2.11
CA ASP A 32 2.36 -29.14 1.48
C ASP A 32 2.32 -29.10 -0.04
N GLU A 33 1.29 -28.47 -0.62
CA GLU A 33 1.24 -28.19 -2.05
C GLU A 33 2.39 -27.27 -2.46
N ARG A 34 2.96 -27.51 -3.64
CA ARG A 34 4.09 -26.73 -4.15
C ARG A 34 3.80 -26.21 -5.54
N ILE A 35 4.37 -25.05 -5.83
CA ILE A 35 4.47 -24.56 -7.19
C ILE A 35 5.11 -25.61 -8.10
N SER A 36 4.56 -25.76 -9.31
CA SER A 36 5.09 -26.70 -10.30
C SER A 36 6.55 -26.38 -10.65
N THR A 37 7.34 -27.41 -10.97
CA THR A 37 8.74 -27.22 -11.42
C THR A 37 8.81 -26.28 -12.63
N ALA A 38 7.85 -26.38 -13.55
CA ALA A 38 7.79 -25.56 -14.75
C ALA A 38 7.58 -24.08 -14.41
N ASP A 39 6.66 -23.75 -13.49
CA ASP A 39 6.39 -22.36 -13.11
C ASP A 39 7.49 -21.80 -12.19
N LYS A 40 8.05 -22.63 -11.31
CA LYS A 40 9.25 -22.26 -10.52
C LYS A 40 10.42 -21.89 -11.43
N ALA A 41 10.65 -22.62 -12.52
CA ALA A 41 11.69 -22.32 -13.49
C ALA A 41 11.44 -20.99 -14.24
N LYS A 42 10.18 -20.67 -14.57
CA LYS A 42 9.83 -19.36 -15.14
C LYS A 42 10.12 -18.23 -14.16
N LEU A 43 9.78 -18.42 -12.89
CA LEU A 43 9.98 -17.44 -11.83
C LEU A 43 11.45 -17.28 -11.44
N GLY A 44 12.30 -18.30 -11.63
CA GLY A 44 13.76 -18.19 -11.45
C GLY A 44 14.44 -17.17 -12.37
N LYS A 45 13.74 -16.62 -13.37
CA LYS A 45 14.21 -15.49 -14.19
C LYS A 45 14.08 -14.14 -13.49
N ILE A 46 13.29 -14.06 -12.42
CA ILE A 46 13.14 -12.86 -11.61
C ILE A 46 14.37 -12.75 -10.71
N THR A 47 15.15 -11.68 -10.90
CA THR A 47 16.36 -11.40 -10.12
C THR A 47 16.07 -10.71 -8.79
N SER A 48 14.85 -10.21 -8.60
CA SER A 48 14.37 -9.62 -7.34
C SER A 48 13.83 -10.69 -6.39
N VAL A 49 13.69 -10.32 -5.12
CA VAL A 49 13.10 -11.19 -4.10
C VAL A 49 11.62 -11.39 -4.41
N ILE A 50 11.24 -12.63 -4.69
CA ILE A 50 9.84 -13.03 -4.79
C ILE A 50 9.38 -13.27 -3.35
N CYS A 51 8.33 -12.56 -2.93
CA CYS A 51 7.86 -12.51 -1.53
C CYS A 51 8.81 -11.77 -0.58
N PRO A 52 9.14 -10.48 -0.82
CA PRO A 52 9.84 -9.71 0.18
C PRO A 52 8.97 -9.60 1.45
N PRO A 53 9.59 -9.49 2.64
CA PRO A 53 8.84 -9.21 3.86
C PRO A 53 8.05 -7.92 3.67
N GLY A 54 6.78 -7.94 4.06
CA GLY A 54 5.93 -6.77 4.02
C GLY A 54 6.38 -5.76 5.07
N PRO A 55 6.18 -4.45 4.83
CA PRO A 55 6.37 -3.48 5.88
C PRO A 55 5.44 -3.82 7.06
N SER A 56 5.96 -3.73 8.28
CA SER A 56 5.11 -3.84 9.48
C SER A 56 4.15 -2.65 9.48
N VAL A 57 2.87 -2.92 9.26
CA VAL A 57 1.81 -1.90 9.30
C VAL A 57 0.92 -2.20 10.49
N ASN A 58 0.85 -1.26 11.43
CA ASN A 58 -0.18 -1.31 12.45
C ASN A 58 -1.52 -0.89 11.82
N MET A 59 -2.35 -1.89 11.52
CA MET A 59 -3.64 -1.68 10.84
C MET A 59 -4.59 -0.76 11.63
N SER A 60 -4.50 -0.79 12.97
CA SER A 60 -5.31 0.07 13.83
C SER A 60 -4.86 1.53 13.76
N GLU A 61 -3.55 1.78 13.69
CA GLU A 61 -3.01 3.14 13.51
C GLU A 61 -3.21 3.66 12.08
N ALA A 62 -3.19 2.77 11.09
CA ALA A 62 -3.48 3.10 9.70
C ALA A 62 -4.97 3.33 9.43
N ALA A 63 -5.85 3.08 10.40
CA ALA A 63 -7.28 3.24 10.24
C ALA A 63 -7.65 4.74 10.11
N PRO A 64 -8.58 5.08 9.20
CA PRO A 64 -9.06 6.45 9.08
C PRO A 64 -9.68 6.95 10.39
N THR A 65 -9.23 8.10 10.86
CA THR A 65 -9.86 8.85 11.95
C THR A 65 -10.62 10.06 11.42
N LYS A 66 -11.57 10.60 12.20
CA LYS A 66 -12.25 11.87 11.87
C LYS A 66 -11.25 13.00 11.61
N TYR A 67 -10.19 13.08 12.41
CA TYR A 67 -9.13 14.07 12.23
C TYR A 67 -8.41 13.90 10.89
N SER A 68 -7.90 12.69 10.61
CA SER A 68 -7.16 12.39 9.37
C SER A 68 -7.99 12.53 8.09
N THR A 69 -9.32 12.51 8.21
CA THR A 69 -10.26 12.54 7.07
C THR A 69 -10.93 13.91 6.97
N ALA A 70 -11.92 14.19 7.81
CA ALA A 70 -12.75 15.39 7.74
C ALA A 70 -11.95 16.66 8.02
N GLU A 71 -11.08 16.66 9.03
CA GLU A 71 -10.40 17.89 9.46
C GLU A 71 -9.19 18.22 8.59
N LEU A 72 -8.33 17.24 8.30
CA LEU A 72 -7.16 17.46 7.45
C LEU A 72 -7.53 17.54 5.95
N CYS A 73 -8.38 16.63 5.47
CA CYS A 73 -8.62 16.47 4.04
C CYS A 73 -9.96 17.03 3.56
N GLY A 74 -11.01 16.98 4.38
CA GLY A 74 -12.34 17.47 3.99
C GLY A 74 -12.89 16.79 2.74
N GLY A 75 -12.46 15.56 2.43
CA GLY A 75 -12.83 14.85 1.21
C GLY A 75 -12.15 15.32 -0.07
N VAL A 76 -11.21 16.26 -0.01
CA VAL A 76 -10.49 16.78 -1.18
C VAL A 76 -9.28 15.88 -1.48
N LYS A 77 -9.29 15.21 -2.63
CA LYS A 77 -8.18 14.37 -3.10
C LYS A 77 -6.97 15.25 -3.45
N TYR A 78 -5.77 14.74 -3.23
CA TYR A 78 -4.46 15.33 -3.54
C TYR A 78 -4.12 16.64 -2.83
N LYS A 79 -4.99 17.12 -1.95
CA LYS A 79 -4.71 18.22 -1.04
C LYS A 79 -3.52 17.89 -0.13
N LYS A 80 -2.63 18.87 0.06
CA LYS A 80 -1.53 18.81 1.03
C LYS A 80 -2.08 18.75 2.46
N CYS A 81 -1.53 17.86 3.28
CA CYS A 81 -1.88 17.75 4.70
C CYS A 81 -0.65 17.50 5.58
N SER A 82 -0.81 17.59 6.89
CA SER A 82 0.21 17.23 7.88
C SER A 82 -0.43 16.39 8.97
N LEU A 83 0.08 15.18 9.17
CA LEU A 83 -0.39 14.24 10.20
C LEU A 83 0.79 13.90 11.11
N ASN A 84 0.65 14.19 12.41
CA ASN A 84 1.71 14.00 13.41
C ASN A 84 3.04 14.69 13.03
N GLY A 85 2.97 15.85 12.38
CA GLY A 85 4.14 16.61 11.94
C GLY A 85 4.78 16.12 10.65
N VAL A 86 4.25 15.05 10.03
CA VAL A 86 4.73 14.51 8.75
C VAL A 86 3.86 15.03 7.61
N GLU A 87 4.52 15.57 6.57
CA GLU A 87 3.84 16.00 5.35
C GLU A 87 3.19 14.81 4.65
N GLY A 88 1.95 14.99 4.20
CA GLY A 88 1.19 13.96 3.52
C GLY A 88 0.32 14.53 2.42
N MET A 89 -0.40 13.61 1.79
CA MET A 89 -1.36 13.88 0.73
C MET A 89 -2.69 13.23 1.06
N CYS A 90 -3.76 13.99 0.87
CA CYS A 90 -5.11 13.48 0.99
C CYS A 90 -5.41 12.47 -0.13
N TYR A 91 -5.39 11.19 0.19
CA TYR A 91 -5.49 10.12 -0.80
C TYR A 91 -6.17 8.88 -0.22
N ASN A 92 -6.50 7.95 -1.10
CA ASN A 92 -7.07 6.65 -0.78
C ASN A 92 -6.17 5.57 -1.38
N ASP A 93 -5.39 4.90 -0.52
CA ASP A 93 -4.45 3.86 -0.92
C ASP A 93 -5.00 2.43 -0.84
N ARG A 94 -6.11 2.20 -0.14
CA ARG A 94 -6.70 0.85 0.09
C ARG A 94 -8.21 0.77 -0.11
N MET A 95 -8.75 1.57 -1.03
CA MET A 95 -10.22 1.72 -1.23
C MET A 95 -10.96 2.18 0.05
N MET A 96 -10.25 2.87 0.95
CA MET A 96 -10.78 3.51 2.16
C MET A 96 -11.35 4.91 1.87
N VAL A 97 -11.78 5.63 2.90
CA VAL A 97 -12.11 7.06 2.78
C VAL A 97 -10.84 7.88 2.50
N ILE A 98 -11.00 9.05 1.88
CA ILE A 98 -9.89 10.00 1.68
C ILE A 98 -9.37 10.44 3.05
N MET A 99 -8.09 10.16 3.31
CA MET A 99 -7.40 10.55 4.54
C MET A 99 -6.04 11.16 4.21
N CYS A 100 -5.43 11.80 5.20
CA CYS A 100 -4.05 12.25 5.11
C CYS A 100 -3.09 11.05 5.13
N CYS A 101 -2.56 10.70 3.96
CA CYS A 101 -1.58 9.63 3.78
C CYS A 101 -0.16 10.21 3.76
N THR A 102 0.71 9.75 4.66
CA THR A 102 2.08 10.25 4.82
C THR A 102 3.13 9.42 4.04
N THR A 103 2.68 8.49 3.21
CA THR A 103 3.55 7.64 2.38
C THR A 103 4.07 8.42 1.17
N THR A 104 5.36 8.74 1.16
CA THR A 104 6.02 9.59 0.16
C THR A 104 5.94 9.01 -1.25
N GLU A 105 5.94 7.69 -1.40
CA GLU A 105 5.91 7.03 -2.70
C GLU A 105 4.66 7.39 -3.51
N TYR A 106 3.51 7.59 -2.85
CA TYR A 106 2.29 8.03 -3.53
C TYR A 106 2.38 9.49 -3.99
N ILE A 107 3.04 10.35 -3.21
CA ILE A 107 3.29 11.76 -3.55
C ILE A 107 4.19 11.84 -4.78
N ASP A 108 5.30 11.10 -4.76
CA ASP A 108 6.26 11.09 -5.87
C ASP A 108 5.66 10.51 -7.15
N MET A 109 4.83 9.47 -7.01
CA MET A 109 4.08 8.89 -8.11
C MET A 109 3.12 9.92 -8.74
N LEU A 110 2.37 10.67 -7.94
CA LEU A 110 1.45 11.68 -8.46
C LEU A 110 2.19 12.87 -9.11
N LYS A 111 3.27 13.36 -8.51
CA LYS A 111 4.15 14.37 -9.14
C LYS A 111 4.62 13.92 -10.52
N LEU A 112 4.98 12.64 -10.65
CA LEU A 112 5.39 12.06 -11.93
C LEU A 112 4.24 11.98 -12.93
N GLN A 113 3.02 11.64 -12.48
CA GLN A 113 1.83 11.62 -13.33
C GLN A 113 1.50 13.00 -13.87
N ILE A 114 1.47 14.02 -13.00
CA ILE A 114 1.25 15.43 -13.37
C ILE A 114 2.30 15.88 -14.39
N LYS A 115 3.59 15.64 -14.11
CA LYS A 115 4.69 15.99 -15.01
C LYS A 115 4.55 15.36 -16.40
N ARG A 116 3.97 14.16 -16.50
CA ARG A 116 3.78 13.42 -17.76
C ARG A 116 2.44 13.72 -18.42
N GLY A 117 1.53 14.45 -17.77
CA GLY A 117 0.18 14.69 -18.26
C GLY A 117 -0.63 13.40 -18.42
N VAL A 118 -0.47 12.44 -17.50
CA VAL A 118 -1.19 11.15 -17.53
C VAL A 118 -2.14 11.04 -16.34
N GLY A 119 -3.29 10.42 -16.55
CA GLY A 119 -4.35 10.32 -15.54
C GLY A 119 -5.35 11.46 -15.64
N ASP A 120 -5.99 11.78 -14.52
CA ASP A 120 -6.92 12.90 -14.43
C ASP A 120 -6.19 14.24 -14.59
N VAL A 121 -6.87 15.24 -15.13
CA VAL A 121 -6.34 16.61 -15.19
C VAL A 121 -6.20 17.13 -13.75
N CYS A 122 -5.00 17.56 -13.38
CA CYS A 122 -4.74 18.07 -12.03
C CYS A 122 -5.46 19.40 -11.78
N ASN A 123 -5.81 19.67 -10.53
CA ASN A 123 -6.40 20.93 -10.09
C ASN A 123 -5.31 21.89 -9.57
N PRO A 124 -4.99 23.00 -10.26
CA PRO A 124 -3.95 23.94 -9.82
C PRO A 124 -4.20 24.56 -8.43
N GLU A 125 -5.46 24.72 -8.01
CA GLU A 125 -5.77 25.31 -6.69
C GLU A 125 -5.39 24.38 -5.52
N VAL A 126 -5.41 23.07 -5.75
CA VAL A 126 -5.19 22.04 -4.73
C VAL A 126 -3.82 21.37 -4.89
N GLU A 127 -3.36 21.21 -6.12
CA GLU A 127 -2.24 20.35 -6.52
C GLU A 127 -1.02 21.14 -7.00
N ALA A 128 -1.00 22.47 -6.87
CA ALA A 128 0.18 23.29 -7.19
C ALA A 128 1.44 22.81 -6.43
N TRP A 129 1.29 22.35 -5.19
CA TRP A 129 2.38 21.80 -4.39
C TRP A 129 2.97 20.49 -4.95
N LEU A 130 2.25 19.84 -5.87
CA LEU A 130 2.67 18.65 -6.62
C LEU A 130 3.23 19.00 -8.00
N GLY A 131 3.30 20.29 -8.35
CA GLY A 131 3.79 20.78 -9.64
C GLY A 131 2.70 20.94 -10.71
N CYS A 132 1.42 20.95 -10.34
CA CYS A 132 0.34 21.35 -11.24
C CYS A 132 0.41 22.85 -11.55
N THR A 133 0.24 23.24 -12.82
CA THR A 133 0.29 24.63 -13.30
C THR A 133 -0.91 24.96 -14.17
#